data_AF-A0A559KI18-F1
#
_entry.id   AF-A0A559KI18-F1
#
_cell.length_a   1.000
_cell.length_b   1.000
_cell.length_c   1.000
_cell.angle_alpha   90.00
_cell.angle_beta   90.00
_cell.angle_gamma   90.00
#
_symmetry.space_group_name_H-M   'P 1'
#
loop_
_entity.id
_entity.type
_entity.pdbx_description
1 polymer ?
#
loop_
_entity_poly.entity_id
_entity_poly.type
_entity_poly.pdbx_seq_one_letter_code
_entity_poly.pdbx_strand_id
1 'polypeptide(L)'
;MNPKRILMIGTMAIAFTVGLELTADKTTAQAALRPTQDISAAVPQDDFLHALGASSEQEVYEALYNGRTLADIAITNQADVSGIIALQSAELLGQLEERLKSGSLTRAQYEAQKREVTEIITHSVWGT
;
A
#
# COMPACT_ATOMS: atom_id res chain seq x y z
N MET A 1 31.87 9.59 11.41
CA MET A 1 31.11 9.49 10.14
C MET A 1 29.66 9.21 10.48
N ASN A 2 28.74 10.06 10.02
CA ASN A 2 27.31 9.95 10.34
C ASN A 2 26.60 9.10 9.27
N PRO A 3 25.90 8.02 9.62
CA PRO A 3 25.27 7.11 8.63
C PRO A 3 24.11 7.75 7.86
N LYS A 4 23.64 8.94 8.27
CA LYS A 4 22.56 9.68 7.61
C LYS A 4 22.95 10.39 6.29
N ARG A 5 24.23 10.40 5.90
CA ARG A 5 24.71 11.09 4.68
C ARG A 5 25.01 10.17 3.50
N ILE A 6 24.82 8.86 3.65
CA ILE A 6 25.12 7.86 2.60
C ILE A 6 23.90 7.57 1.70
N LEU A 7 22.68 7.91 2.12
CA LEU A 7 21.47 7.81 1.30
C LEU A 7 21.13 9.14 0.59
N MET A 8 22.12 9.77 -0.06
CA MET A 8 21.93 11.07 -0.73
C MET A 8 22.56 11.16 -2.12
N ILE A 9 22.88 10.02 -2.75
CA ILE A 9 23.44 9.99 -4.12
C ILE A 9 22.80 8.82 -4.87
N GLY A 10 21.63 9.08 -5.45
CA GLY A 10 20.85 8.11 -6.22
C GLY A 10 19.87 8.82 -7.15
N THR A 11 20.41 9.72 -7.98
CA THR A 11 19.97 10.00 -9.36
C THR A 11 18.50 9.73 -9.71
N MET A 12 17.67 10.77 -9.69
CA MET A 12 16.69 10.95 -10.78
C MET A 12 16.35 12.42 -10.96
N ALA A 13 17.27 13.16 -11.58
CA ALA A 13 16.90 14.36 -12.31
C ALA A 13 16.23 13.90 -13.62
N ILE A 14 14.90 13.88 -13.64
CA ILE A 14 14.16 13.97 -14.91
C ILE A 14 13.42 15.29 -14.87
N ALA A 15 13.99 16.27 -15.55
CA ALA A 15 13.28 17.46 -15.96
C ALA A 15 12.23 17.05 -16.99
N PHE A 16 11.00 16.79 -16.55
CA PHE A 16 9.86 16.87 -17.46
C PHE A 16 9.51 18.34 -17.63
N THR A 17 10.21 18.97 -18.58
CA THR A 17 9.79 20.22 -19.18
C THR A 17 8.52 19.91 -19.98
N VAL A 18 7.36 19.92 -19.31
CA VAL A 18 6.09 20.05 -20.01
C VAL A 18 5.88 21.54 -20.20
N GLY A 19 6.16 22.01 -21.41
CA GLY A 19 5.59 23.25 -21.90
C GLY A 19 4.08 23.10 -21.90
N LEU A 20 3.39 23.82 -21.04
CA LEU A 20 2.00 24.17 -21.26
C LEU A 20 1.94 25.67 -21.45
N GLU A 21 1.73 26.04 -22.71
CA GLU A 21 1.44 27.39 -23.17
C GLU A 21 0.28 27.97 -22.35
N LEU A 22 0.61 28.93 -21.48
CA LEU A 22 -0.36 29.80 -20.83
C LEU A 22 -0.71 30.92 -21.81
N THR A 23 -1.61 30.65 -22.75
CA THR A 23 -2.33 31.70 -23.46
C THR A 23 -3.71 31.88 -22.85
N ALA A 24 -3.99 33.12 -22.48
CA ALA A 24 -5.19 33.60 -21.83
C ALA A 24 -6.45 33.37 -22.65
N ASP A 25 -7.58 33.10 -22.00
CA ASP A 25 -8.70 34.04 -22.09
C ASP A 25 -9.73 33.86 -20.96
N LYS A 26 -10.40 34.96 -20.71
CA LYS A 26 -11.25 35.31 -19.58
C LYS A 26 -12.62 34.65 -19.74
N THR A 27 -12.93 33.62 -18.96
CA THR A 27 -14.34 33.22 -18.73
C THR A 27 -14.52 32.66 -17.34
N THR A 28 -15.35 33.37 -16.59
CA THR A 28 -15.81 33.08 -15.24
C THR A 28 -16.55 31.75 -15.21
N ALA A 29 -15.93 30.70 -14.68
CA ALA A 29 -16.62 29.51 -14.22
C ALA A 29 -16.10 29.21 -12.82
N GLN A 30 -16.98 29.38 -11.84
CA GLN A 30 -16.72 29.07 -10.44
C GLN A 30 -16.37 27.59 -10.34
N ALA A 31 -15.07 27.28 -10.31
CA ALA A 31 -14.60 26.02 -9.77
C ALA A 31 -14.92 26.09 -8.28
N ALA A 32 -16.08 25.54 -7.91
CA ALA A 32 -16.33 25.11 -6.56
C ALA A 32 -15.05 24.42 -6.09
N LEU A 33 -14.45 24.96 -5.04
CA LEU A 33 -13.34 24.36 -4.33
C LEU A 33 -13.80 22.94 -3.98
N ARG A 34 -13.43 21.97 -4.82
CA ARG A 34 -13.48 20.58 -4.41
C ARG A 34 -12.49 20.56 -3.25
N PRO A 35 -12.96 20.34 -2.01
CA PRO A 35 -12.03 20.06 -0.95
C PRO A 35 -11.19 18.90 -1.47
N THR A 36 -9.87 18.98 -1.30
CA THR A 36 -8.96 17.86 -1.37
C THR A 36 -9.71 16.64 -0.86
N GLN A 37 -10.20 15.82 -1.81
CA GLN A 37 -10.69 14.50 -1.49
C GLN A 37 -9.43 13.83 -1.01
N ASP A 38 -9.35 13.75 0.32
CA ASP A 38 -8.44 12.88 1.03
C ASP A 38 -8.30 11.64 0.17
N ILE A 39 -7.10 11.45 -0.38
CA ILE A 39 -6.68 10.16 -0.88
C ILE A 39 -6.41 9.29 0.36
N SER A 40 -7.37 9.25 1.28
CA SER A 40 -7.61 8.12 2.14
C SER A 40 -8.14 7.03 1.22
N ALA A 41 -7.23 6.43 0.46
CA ALA A 41 -7.14 4.98 0.51
C ALA A 41 -6.64 4.62 1.92
N ALA A 42 -7.44 4.97 2.94
CA ALA A 42 -7.28 4.44 4.27
C ALA A 42 -7.71 3.00 4.09
N VAL A 43 -6.73 2.12 3.92
CA VAL A 43 -6.88 0.73 4.33
C VAL A 43 -7.66 0.77 5.65
N PRO A 44 -8.75 0.00 5.82
CA PRO A 44 -9.42 -0.11 7.10
C PRO A 44 -8.41 -0.69 8.10
N GLN A 45 -7.62 0.18 8.71
CA GLN A 45 -6.49 -0.15 9.57
C GLN A 45 -7.00 -0.91 10.80
N ASP A 46 -8.23 -0.61 11.19
CA ASP A 46 -9.02 -1.33 12.18
C ASP A 46 -9.27 -2.79 11.79
N ASP A 47 -9.53 -3.10 10.52
CA ASP A 47 -9.80 -4.47 10.06
C ASP A 47 -8.55 -5.35 10.17
N PHE A 48 -7.37 -4.78 9.90
CA PHE A 48 -6.09 -5.48 10.06
C PHE A 48 -5.77 -5.79 11.53
N LEU A 49 -5.89 -4.79 12.42
CA LEU A 49 -5.66 -5.00 13.85
C LEU A 49 -6.68 -5.97 14.45
N HIS A 50 -7.94 -5.86 14.05
CA HIS A 50 -9.00 -6.75 14.46
C HIS A 50 -8.76 -8.18 13.96
N ALA A 51 -8.33 -8.36 12.70
CA ALA A 51 -7.97 -9.67 12.16
C ALA A 51 -6.76 -10.31 12.86
N LEU A 52 -5.84 -9.50 13.39
CA LEU A 52 -4.70 -9.96 14.20
C LEU A 52 -5.04 -10.18 15.68
N GLY A 53 -6.21 -9.74 16.13
CA GLY A 53 -6.55 -9.68 17.56
C GLY A 53 -5.61 -8.77 18.36
N ALA A 54 -4.94 -7.81 17.70
CA ALA A 54 -4.02 -6.86 18.32
C ALA A 54 -4.76 -5.62 18.80
N SER A 55 -4.29 -5.00 19.88
CA SER A 55 -4.93 -3.82 20.46
C SER A 55 -4.41 -2.50 19.85
N SER A 56 -3.24 -2.53 19.22
CA SER A 56 -2.63 -1.35 18.61
C SER A 56 -1.58 -1.71 17.55
N GLU A 57 -1.25 -0.76 16.70
CA GLU A 57 -0.16 -0.91 15.73
C GLU A 57 1.20 -1.04 16.40
N GLN A 58 1.40 -0.33 17.51
CA GLN A 58 2.65 -0.38 18.26
C GLN A 58 2.92 -1.78 18.79
N GLU A 59 1.90 -2.49 19.25
CA GLU A 59 2.01 -3.90 19.65
C GLU A 59 2.48 -4.79 18.48
N VAL A 60 1.87 -4.62 17.30
CA VAL A 60 2.24 -5.37 16.10
C VAL A 60 3.66 -5.02 15.67
N TYR A 61 4.01 -3.74 15.65
CA TYR A 61 5.34 -3.25 15.29
C TYR A 61 6.43 -3.82 16.20
N GLU A 62 6.24 -3.77 17.51
CA GLU A 62 7.19 -4.33 18.49
C GLU A 62 7.31 -5.84 18.32
N ALA A 63 6.20 -6.56 18.09
CA ALA A 63 6.24 -7.99 17.85
C ALA A 63 7.05 -8.35 16.59
N LEU A 64 6.82 -7.64 15.48
CA LEU A 64 7.58 -7.82 14.24
C LEU A 64 9.05 -7.45 14.42
N TYR A 65 9.35 -6.35 15.13
CA TYR A 65 10.71 -5.92 15.45
C TYR A 65 11.47 -6.96 16.28
N ASN A 66 10.76 -7.67 17.17
CA ASN A 66 11.30 -8.78 17.96
C ASN A 66 11.38 -10.11 17.18
N GLY A 67 11.09 -10.10 15.87
CA GLY A 67 11.25 -11.25 14.98
C GLY A 67 10.06 -12.21 14.95
N ARG A 68 8.90 -11.82 15.48
CA ARG A 68 7.67 -12.59 15.35
C ARG A 68 7.06 -12.38 13.96
N THR A 69 6.40 -13.40 13.43
CA THR A 69 5.64 -13.29 12.17
C THR A 69 4.20 -12.82 12.44
N LEU A 70 3.47 -12.41 11.41
CA LEU A 70 2.04 -12.08 11.56
C LEU A 70 1.23 -13.32 11.97
N ALA A 71 1.61 -14.50 11.49
CA ALA A 71 1.03 -15.76 11.94
C ALA A 71 1.28 -15.98 13.44
N ASP A 72 2.49 -15.76 13.94
CA ASP A 72 2.80 -15.90 15.37
C ASP A 72 1.96 -14.96 16.24
N ILE A 73 1.80 -13.70 15.81
CA ILE A 73 0.99 -12.71 16.51
C ILE A 73 -0.47 -13.17 16.55
N ALA A 74 -1.03 -13.55 15.40
CA ALA A 74 -2.41 -14.04 15.29
C ALA A 74 -2.66 -15.28 16.15
N ILE A 75 -1.77 -16.27 16.08
CA ILE A 75 -1.86 -17.50 16.88
C ILE A 75 -1.83 -17.18 18.38
N THR A 76 -0.97 -16.24 18.80
CA THR A 76 -0.89 -15.79 20.20
C THR A 76 -2.20 -15.16 20.67
N ASN A 77 -2.83 -14.40 19.78
CA ASN A 77 -4.08 -13.69 20.04
C ASN A 77 -5.32 -14.54 19.74
N GLN A 78 -5.14 -15.83 19.41
CA GLN A 78 -6.22 -16.77 19.03
C GLN A 78 -7.05 -16.29 17.82
N ALA A 79 -6.43 -15.52 16.92
CA ALA A 79 -7.03 -15.04 15.69
C ALA A 79 -6.79 -16.02 14.52
N ASP A 80 -7.63 -15.93 13.48
CA ASP A 80 -7.51 -16.79 12.30
C ASP A 80 -6.47 -16.26 11.30
N VAL A 81 -5.38 -17.00 11.17
CA VAL A 81 -4.30 -16.71 10.20
C VAL A 81 -4.83 -16.72 8.76
N SER A 82 -5.81 -17.57 8.46
CA SER A 82 -6.40 -17.67 7.11
C SER A 82 -7.14 -16.39 6.75
N GLY A 83 -7.89 -15.81 7.70
CA GLY A 83 -8.54 -14.52 7.58
C GLY A 83 -7.55 -13.38 7.30
N ILE A 84 -6.39 -13.38 7.95
CA ILE A 84 -5.33 -12.38 7.71
C ILE A 84 -4.76 -12.50 6.30
N ILE A 85 -4.50 -13.72 5.82
CA ILE A 85 -4.03 -13.96 4.45
C ILE A 85 -5.08 -13.49 3.43
N ALA A 86 -6.35 -13.78 3.68
CA ALA A 86 -7.44 -13.37 2.80
C ALA A 86 -7.60 -11.85 2.75
N LEU A 87 -7.54 -11.18 3.91
CA LEU A 87 -7.61 -9.72 4.02
C LEU A 87 -6.49 -9.06 3.21
N GLN A 88 -5.22 -9.42 3.48
CA GLN A 88 -4.08 -8.84 2.79
C GLN A 88 -4.06 -9.18 1.29
N SER A 89 -4.53 -10.38 0.90
CA SER A 89 -4.67 -10.75 -0.50
C SER A 89 -5.70 -9.86 -1.20
N ALA A 90 -6.85 -9.59 -0.55
CA ALA A 90 -7.89 -8.74 -1.11
C ALA A 90 -7.41 -7.30 -1.29
N GLU A 91 -6.70 -6.76 -0.31
CA GLU A 91 -6.10 -5.42 -0.36
C GLU A 91 -5.11 -5.29 -1.53
N LEU A 92 -4.18 -6.24 -1.66
CA LEU A 92 -3.20 -6.21 -2.74
C LEU A 92 -3.85 -6.39 -4.12
N LEU A 93 -4.87 -7.25 -4.23
CA LEU A 93 -5.65 -7.40 -5.47
C LEU A 93 -6.40 -6.11 -5.83
N GLY A 94 -6.94 -5.39 -4.84
CA GLY A 94 -7.55 -4.07 -5.02
C GLY A 94 -6.56 -3.06 -5.61
N GLN A 95 -5.35 -2.99 -5.06
CA GLN A 95 -4.28 -2.13 -5.59
C GLN A 95 -3.88 -2.51 -7.02
N LEU A 96 -3.81 -3.82 -7.34
CA LEU A 96 -3.55 -4.27 -8.71
C LEU A 96 -4.67 -3.87 -9.67
N GLU A 97 -5.92 -3.92 -9.22
CA GLU A 97 -7.08 -3.50 -10.02
C GLU A 97 -7.06 -1.98 -10.28
N GLU A 98 -6.73 -1.17 -9.28
CA GLU A 98 -6.55 0.29 -9.44
C GLU A 98 -5.44 0.61 -10.43
N ARG A 99 -4.32 -0.14 -10.40
CA ARG A 99 -3.22 0.03 -11.35
C ARG A 99 -3.59 -0.40 -12.77
N LEU A 100 -4.45 -1.42 -12.92
CA LEU A 100 -5.03 -1.79 -14.20
C LEU A 100 -5.96 -0.68 -14.73
N LYS A 101 -6.84 -0.15 -13.86
CA LYS A 101 -7.78 0.94 -14.20
C LYS A 101 -7.06 2.23 -14.58
N SER A 102 -5.96 2.56 -13.90
CA SER A 102 -5.14 3.74 -14.22
C SER A 102 -4.28 3.57 -15.47
N GLY A 103 -4.22 2.38 -16.06
CA GLY A 103 -3.37 2.06 -17.21
C GLY A 103 -1.89 1.88 -16.86
N SER A 104 -1.53 1.95 -15.57
CA SER A 104 -0.16 1.68 -15.08
C SER A 104 0.23 0.20 -15.18
N LEU A 105 -0.74 -0.67 -15.45
CA LEU A 105 -0.57 -2.10 -15.59
C LEU A 105 -1.34 -2.60 -16.81
N THR A 106 -0.72 -3.46 -17.61
CA THR A 106 -1.42 -4.16 -18.70
C THR A 106 -2.23 -5.35 -18.16
N ARG A 107 -3.25 -5.80 -18.90
CA ARG A 107 -4.04 -6.98 -18.50
C ARG A 107 -3.20 -8.25 -18.33
N ALA A 108 -2.20 -8.46 -19.19
CA ALA A 108 -1.31 -9.62 -19.06
C ALA A 108 -0.47 -9.57 -17.77
N GLN A 109 0.02 -8.38 -17.40
CA GLN A 109 0.74 -8.18 -16.14
C GLN A 109 -0.17 -8.35 -14.91
N TYR A 110 -1.44 -7.93 -15.01
CA TYR A 110 -2.42 -8.09 -13.94
C TYR A 110 -2.66 -9.56 -13.63
N GLU A 111 -2.97 -10.35 -14.66
CA GLU A 111 -3.23 -11.78 -14.49
C GLU A 111 -1.98 -12.55 -14.04
N ALA A 112 -0.78 -12.13 -14.47
CA ALA A 112 0.46 -12.70 -13.97
C ALA A 112 0.61 -12.48 -12.46
N GLN A 113 0.54 -11.22 -12.00
CA GLN A 113 0.72 -10.87 -10.60
C GLN A 113 -0.39 -11.44 -9.71
N LYS A 114 -1.66 -11.39 -10.17
CA LYS A 114 -2.82 -11.93 -9.45
C LYS A 114 -2.65 -13.39 -9.03
N ARG A 115 -1.99 -14.22 -9.86
CA ARG A 115 -1.77 -15.64 -9.54
C ARG A 115 -0.75 -15.85 -8.42
N GLU A 116 0.14 -14.90 -8.21
CA GLU A 116 1.22 -14.98 -7.23
C GLU A 116 0.82 -14.36 -5.88
N VAL A 117 -0.20 -13.48 -5.85
CA VAL A 117 -0.59 -12.73 -4.65
C VAL A 117 -0.80 -13.63 -3.43
N THR A 118 -1.62 -14.67 -3.54
CA THR A 118 -1.94 -15.52 -2.37
C THR A 118 -0.71 -16.22 -1.82
N GLU A 119 0.19 -16.69 -2.70
CA GLU A 119 1.44 -17.33 -2.30
C GLU A 119 2.35 -16.31 -1.58
N ILE A 120 2.63 -15.17 -2.21
CA ILE A 120 3.49 -14.11 -1.63
C ILE A 120 2.97 -13.66 -0.27
N ILE A 121 1.66 -13.44 -0.12
CA ILE A 121 1.05 -13.05 1.14
C ILE A 121 1.16 -14.16 2.18
N THR A 122 0.95 -15.41 1.79
CA THR A 122 1.15 -16.56 2.69
C THR A 122 2.58 -16.59 3.20
N HIS A 123 3.57 -16.51 2.31
CA HIS A 123 4.98 -16.46 2.67
C HIS A 123 5.31 -15.28 3.60
N SER A 124 4.77 -14.09 3.32
CA SER A 124 4.94 -12.90 4.17
C SER A 124 4.34 -13.10 5.58
N VAL A 125 3.14 -13.69 5.68
CA VAL A 125 2.45 -13.92 6.96
C VAL A 125 3.19 -14.96 7.82
N TRP A 126 3.75 -15.99 7.20
CA TRP A 126 4.47 -17.07 7.88
C TRP A 126 5.98 -16.86 7.99
N GLY A 127 6.54 -15.86 7.32
CA GLY A 127 7.98 -15.58 7.32
C GLY A 127 8.84 -16.64 6.64
N THR A 128 8.32 -17.34 5.62
CA THR A 128 8.97 -18.48 4.93
C THR A 128 9.48 -18.14 3.55
#